data_AF-A0A8J1JTR4-F1
#
_entry.id   AF-A0A8J1JTR4-F1
#
_cell.length_a   1.000
_cell.length_b   1.000
_cell.length_c   1.000
_cell.angle_alpha   90.00
_cell.angle_beta   90.00
_cell.angle_gamma   90.00
#
_symmetry.space_group_name_H-M   'P 1'
#
loop_
_entity.id
_entity.type
_entity.pdbx_description
1 polymer ?
#
loop_
_entity_poly.entity_id
_entity_poly.type
_entity_poly.pdbx_seq_one_letter_code
_entity_poly.pdbx_strand_id
1 'polypeptide(L)'
;MTATGDSVLYLVAEEPALRLILAIFLVLPQYEVQVKLPATLTILGQEVPVTVCSRYTYGKPVLGRINVRVCRKFSDRYNLCQGEEDGVCEEISQRADPNGCISDVVNRVFQMRRAGYEMKIIASAKITEDGTGRSR
;
A
#
# COMPACT_ATOMS: atom_id res chain seq x y z
N MET A 1 5.50 7.10 -4.56
CA MET A 1 5.97 5.70 -4.71
C MET A 1 4.95 5.01 -5.61
N THR A 2 5.37 4.52 -6.78
CA THR A 2 4.52 3.77 -7.71
C THR A 2 4.50 2.32 -7.26
N ALA A 3 3.34 1.79 -6.89
CA ALA A 3 3.17 0.39 -6.53
C ALA A 3 2.41 -0.31 -7.67
N THR A 4 3.05 -1.28 -8.31
CA THR A 4 2.42 -2.17 -9.29
C THR A 4 1.65 -3.25 -8.51
N GLY A 5 0.35 -3.40 -8.78
CA GLY A 5 -0.47 -4.45 -8.17
C GLY A 5 0.08 -5.83 -8.49
N ASP A 6 0.20 -6.65 -7.44
CA ASP A 6 0.63 -8.05 -7.37
C ASP A 6 2.14 -8.33 -7.62
N SER A 7 2.95 -8.06 -6.60
CA SER A 7 4.34 -8.54 -6.52
C SER A 7 4.36 -10.01 -6.07
N VAL A 8 4.66 -10.95 -6.96
CA VAL A 8 4.94 -12.34 -6.59
C VAL A 8 6.44 -12.59 -6.71
N LEU A 9 7.10 -12.79 -5.55
CA LEU A 9 8.51 -13.19 -5.46
C LEU A 9 8.57 -14.60 -4.87
N TYR A 10 9.10 -15.57 -5.61
CA TYR A 10 9.48 -16.87 -5.06
C TYR A 10 10.99 -17.05 -5.21
N LEU A 11 11.68 -17.32 -4.11
CA LEU A 11 13.06 -17.81 -4.09
C LEU A 11 13.10 -19.09 -3.24
N VAL A 12 13.34 -20.22 -3.89
CA VAL A 12 13.93 -21.39 -3.22
C VAL A 12 14.95 -21.98 -4.19
N ALA A 13 16.23 -21.93 -3.83
CA ALA A 13 17.22 -22.81 -4.42
C ALA A 13 18.41 -22.95 -3.47
N GLU A 14 18.68 -24.18 -3.05
CA GLU A 14 20.03 -24.61 -2.65
C GLU A 14 20.27 -26.02 -3.24
N GLU A 15 21.45 -26.20 -3.83
CA GLU A 15 22.10 -27.40 -4.43
C GLU A 15 21.95 -27.71 -5.95
N PRO A 16 23.02 -28.21 -6.62
CA PRO A 16 23.45 -27.71 -7.93
C PRO A 16 23.53 -28.82 -8.99
N ALA A 17 22.42 -29.23 -9.61
CA ALA A 17 22.50 -30.23 -10.69
C ALA A 17 21.36 -30.28 -11.72
N LEU A 18 20.52 -29.24 -11.85
CA LEU A 18 19.48 -29.22 -12.88
C LEU A 18 19.58 -27.93 -13.71
N ARG A 19 19.70 -28.05 -15.03
CA ARG A 19 19.50 -26.92 -15.96
C ARG A 19 18.05 -26.45 -15.81
N LEU A 20 17.83 -25.43 -14.99
CA LEU A 20 16.54 -24.74 -14.91
C LEU A 20 16.38 -23.86 -16.16
N ILE A 21 15.46 -24.22 -17.04
CA ILE A 21 14.92 -23.26 -18.02
C ILE A 21 13.97 -22.36 -17.23
N LEU A 22 14.43 -21.16 -16.91
CA LEU A 22 13.65 -20.15 -16.20
C LEU A 22 12.65 -19.51 -17.19
N ALA A 23 11.38 -19.93 -17.13
CA ALA A 23 10.30 -19.23 -17.81
C ALA A 23 9.82 -18.07 -16.91
N ILE A 24 10.32 -16.86 -17.15
CA ILE A 24 9.84 -15.66 -16.46
C ILE A 24 8.55 -15.21 -17.15
N PHE A 25 7.40 -15.51 -16.54
CA PHE A 25 6.13 -14.93 -16.97
C PHE A 25 6.04 -13.49 -16.46
N LEU A 26 6.34 -12.52 -17.32
CA LEU A 26 6.07 -11.11 -17.04
C LEU A 26 4.57 -10.87 -17.23
N VAL A 27 3.80 -10.95 -16.14
CA VAL A 27 2.40 -10.51 -16.16
C VAL A 27 2.40 -8.99 -16.20
N LEU A 28 1.85 -8.40 -17.27
CA LEU A 28 1.73 -6.96 -17.37
C LEU A 28 0.62 -6.51 -16.40
N PRO A 29 0.93 -5.71 -15.35
CA PRO A 29 -0.11 -5.17 -14.48
C PRO A 29 -1.06 -4.34 -15.32
N GLN A 30 -2.36 -4.63 -15.20
CA GLN A 30 -3.37 -3.97 -16.03
C GLN A 30 -3.51 -2.49 -15.66
N TYR A 31 -3.20 -2.13 -14.41
CA TYR A 31 -3.29 -0.79 -13.89
C TYR A 31 -2.12 -0.42 -12.97
N GLU A 32 -1.86 0.88 -12.88
CA GLU A 32 -0.89 1.52 -12.00
C GLU A 32 -1.61 2.19 -10.83
N VAL A 33 -1.02 2.07 -9.64
CA VAL A 33 -1.50 2.71 -8.42
C VAL A 33 -0.50 3.76 -7.95
N GLN A 34 -0.99 4.98 -7.78
CA GLN A 34 -0.22 6.11 -7.29
C GLN A 34 -0.70 6.51 -5.91
N VAL A 35 0.14 6.30 -4.91
CA VAL A 35 -0.09 6.76 -3.53
C VAL A 35 0.71 8.03 -3.30
N LYS A 36 0.02 9.10 -2.93
CA LYS A 36 0.57 10.41 -2.60
C LYS A 36 0.38 10.67 -1.11
N LEU A 37 1.49 10.92 -0.44
CA LEU A 37 1.60 11.38 0.93
C LEU A 37 2.43 12.67 0.95
N PRO A 38 2.24 13.54 1.96
CA PRO A 38 3.10 14.69 2.15
C PRO A 38 4.54 14.25 2.43
N ALA A 39 5.51 15.02 1.92
CA ALA A 39 6.93 14.72 2.10
C ALA A 39 7.39 14.87 3.55
N THR A 40 6.71 15.71 4.34
CA THR A 40 7.04 15.96 5.74
C THR A 40 5.78 16.18 6.54
N LEU A 41 5.74 15.59 7.75
CA LEU A 41 4.66 15.74 8.71
C LEU A 41 5.21 16.44 9.96
N THR A 42 4.43 17.35 10.54
CA THR A 42 4.78 18.05 11.77
C THR A 42 4.47 17.21 12.99
N ILE A 43 5.31 17.25 14.04
CA ILE A 43 5.09 16.52 15.30
C ILE A 43 3.80 16.95 16.01
N LEU A 44 3.40 18.21 15.85
CA LEU A 44 2.15 18.76 16.35
C LEU A 44 0.96 18.49 15.42
N GLY A 45 1.23 18.03 14.19
CA GLY A 45 0.22 17.73 13.20
C GLY A 45 -0.52 16.45 13.58
N GLN A 46 -1.85 16.51 13.54
CA GLN A 46 -2.72 15.38 13.84
C GLN A 46 -3.36 14.78 12.58
N GLU A 47 -3.05 15.34 11.41
CA GLU A 47 -3.70 15.08 10.15
C GLU A 47 -2.66 14.64 9.12
N VAL A 48 -2.95 13.53 8.44
CA VAL A 48 -2.14 13.04 7.34
C VAL A 48 -3.03 12.97 6.10
N PRO A 49 -2.92 13.95 5.18
CA PRO A 49 -3.63 13.88 3.92
C PRO A 49 -3.04 12.74 3.07
N VAL A 50 -3.92 11.90 2.52
CA VAL A 50 -3.55 10.81 1.63
C VAL A 50 -4.41 10.87 0.37
N THR A 51 -3.75 10.79 -0.78
CA THR A 51 -4.43 10.71 -2.08
C THR A 51 -3.96 9.45 -2.78
N VAL A 52 -4.90 8.65 -3.25
CA VAL A 52 -4.62 7.45 -4.03
C VAL A 52 -5.36 7.53 -5.34
N CYS A 53 -4.64 7.32 -6.44
CA CYS A 53 -5.21 7.29 -7.78
C CYS A 53 -4.86 5.98 -8.47
N SER A 54 -5.79 5.44 -9.23
CA SER A 54 -5.65 4.23 -10.03
C SER A 54 -5.95 4.50 -11.50
N ARG A 55 -5.02 4.07 -12.37
CA ARG A 55 -5.15 4.28 -13.81
C ARG A 55 -4.64 3.06 -14.55
N TYR A 56 -5.38 2.60 -15.55
CA TYR A 56 -4.90 1.55 -16.43
C TYR A 56 -3.65 2.00 -17.19
N THR A 57 -2.82 1.05 -17.58
CA THR A 57 -1.61 1.35 -18.38
C THR A 57 -1.92 2.02 -19.72
N TYR A 58 -3.14 1.84 -20.25
CA TYR A 58 -3.66 2.52 -21.44
C TYR A 58 -4.35 3.87 -21.16
N GLY A 59 -4.28 4.38 -19.93
CA GLY A 59 -4.59 5.76 -19.58
C GLY A 59 -5.99 6.03 -19.00
N LYS A 60 -6.92 5.06 -19.01
CA LYS A 60 -8.26 5.25 -18.43
C LYS A 60 -8.25 5.11 -16.89
N PRO A 61 -9.10 5.85 -16.15
CA PRO A 61 -9.22 5.68 -14.71
C PRO A 61 -9.83 4.31 -14.37
N VAL A 62 -9.39 3.71 -13.26
CA VAL A 62 -9.99 2.47 -12.74
C VAL A 62 -11.15 2.84 -11.82
N LEU A 63 -12.37 2.46 -12.20
CA LEU A 63 -13.55 2.65 -11.36
C LEU A 63 -13.70 1.46 -10.40
N GLY A 64 -13.97 1.75 -9.13
CA GLY A 64 -14.03 0.72 -8.11
C GLY A 64 -13.96 1.25 -6.69
N ARG A 65 -13.68 0.35 -5.75
CA ARG A 65 -13.42 0.66 -4.34
C ARG A 65 -11.92 0.67 -4.07
N ILE A 66 -11.44 1.73 -3.44
CA ILE A 66 -10.04 1.87 -3.00
C ILE A 66 -10.01 1.76 -1.48
N ASN A 67 -9.23 0.80 -0.99
CA ASN A 67 -8.92 0.59 0.42
C ASN A 67 -7.51 1.10 0.67
N VAL A 68 -7.32 2.05 1.58
CA VAL A 68 -6.01 2.59 1.94
C VAL A 68 -5.76 2.30 3.40
N ARG A 69 -4.58 1.74 3.68
CA ARG A 69 -4.10 1.44 5.02
C ARG A 69 -2.89 2.30 5.29
N VAL A 70 -3.00 3.21 6.26
CA VAL A 70 -1.93 4.11 6.67
C VAL A 70 -1.42 3.65 8.02
N CYS A 71 -0.14 3.33 8.12
CA CYS A 71 0.47 2.75 9.31
C CYS A 71 1.70 3.53 9.75
N ARG A 72 1.91 3.59 11.06
CA ARG A 72 3.18 3.96 11.69
C ARG A 72 3.67 2.79 12.51
N LYS A 73 4.73 2.13 12.05
CA LYS A 73 5.28 0.96 12.73
C LYS A 73 6.02 1.34 14.01
N PHE A 74 6.09 0.39 14.93
CA PHE A 74 6.98 0.47 16.07
C PHE A 74 8.43 0.47 15.60
N SER A 75 9.30 1.14 16.34
CA SER A 75 10.74 1.10 16.06
C SER A 75 11.29 -0.27 16.44
N ASP A 76 12.14 -0.84 15.59
CA ASP A 76 12.78 -2.14 15.80
C ASP A 76 13.51 -2.26 17.16
N ARG A 77 13.96 -1.14 17.74
CA ARG A 77 14.57 -1.10 19.08
C ARG A 77 13.61 -1.43 20.22
N TYR A 78 12.31 -1.25 20.00
CA TYR A 78 11.26 -1.42 20.99
C TYR A 78 10.32 -2.59 20.67
N ASN A 79 10.50 -3.26 19.54
CA ASN A 79 9.76 -4.46 19.15
C ASN A 79 10.32 -5.69 19.85
N LEU A 80 9.78 -5.98 21.04
CA LEU A 80 10.13 -7.16 21.84
C LEU A 80 9.45 -8.45 21.34
N CYS A 81 8.44 -8.34 20.47
CA CYS A 81 7.69 -9.47 19.94
C CYS A 81 7.87 -9.57 18.41
N GLN A 82 8.61 -10.60 17.96
CA GLN A 82 8.69 -10.95 16.54
C GLN A 82 7.33 -11.51 16.08
N GLY A 83 6.50 -10.67 15.45
CA GLY A 83 5.24 -11.11 14.85
C GLY A 83 4.16 -10.03 14.79
N GLU A 84 4.23 -9.00 15.64
CA GLU A 84 3.32 -7.85 15.59
C GLU A 84 4.00 -6.72 14.81
N GLU A 85 4.02 -6.85 13.48
CA GLU A 85 4.70 -5.90 12.59
C GLU A 85 4.00 -4.55 12.43
N ASP A 86 2.72 -4.50 12.81
CA ASP A 86 1.89 -3.34 12.58
C ASP A 86 1.83 -2.52 13.87
N GLY A 87 2.39 -1.31 13.81
CA GLY A 87 2.24 -0.34 14.88
C GLY A 87 0.81 0.21 14.90
N VAL A 88 0.67 1.52 14.85
CA VAL A 88 -0.68 2.11 14.73
C VAL A 88 -1.07 2.21 13.27
N CYS A 89 -2.22 1.63 12.90
CA CYS A 89 -2.75 1.67 11.54
C CYS A 89 -4.18 2.21 11.52
N GLU A 90 -4.49 2.97 10.47
CA GLU A 90 -5.83 3.44 10.13
C GLU A 90 -6.17 2.98 8.71
N GLU A 91 -7.42 2.55 8.52
CA GLU A 91 -7.92 2.06 7.25
C GLU A 91 -9.12 2.87 6.77
N ILE A 92 -9.07 3.31 5.53
CA ILE A 92 -10.16 4.02 4.86
C ILE A 92 -10.58 3.25 3.61
N SER A 93 -11.89 3.11 3.44
CA SER A 93 -12.47 2.41 2.29
C SER A 93 -13.49 3.30 1.60
N GLN A 94 -13.14 3.79 0.41
CA GLN A 94 -14.01 4.69 -0.34
C GLN A 94 -14.15 4.24 -1.80
N ARG A 95 -15.26 4.62 -2.43
CA ARG A 95 -15.38 4.47 -3.89
C ARG A 95 -14.53 5.53 -4.58
N ALA A 96 -13.83 5.12 -5.63
CA ALA A 96 -13.08 6.04 -6.47
C ALA A 96 -14.02 7.06 -7.13
N ASP A 97 -13.54 8.29 -7.24
CA ASP A 97 -14.19 9.34 -8.01
C ASP A 97 -14.16 9.02 -9.54
N PRO A 98 -14.81 9.82 -10.39
CA PRO A 98 -14.78 9.61 -11.84
C PRO A 98 -13.37 9.66 -12.47
N ASN A 99 -12.37 10.19 -11.75
CA ASN A 99 -10.98 10.22 -12.18
C ASN A 99 -10.16 9.02 -11.67
N GLY A 100 -10.79 8.07 -10.97
CA GLY A 100 -10.12 6.90 -10.40
C GLY A 100 -9.34 7.22 -9.13
N CYS A 101 -9.69 8.29 -8.42
CA CYS A 101 -8.96 8.76 -7.25
C CYS A 101 -9.82 8.80 -5.98
N ILE A 102 -9.15 8.74 -4.84
CA ILE A 102 -9.70 9.12 -3.53
C ILE A 102 -8.73 10.08 -2.85
N SER A 103 -9.25 11.03 -2.10
CA SER A 103 -8.48 11.94 -1.25
C SER A 103 -9.15 12.03 0.10
N ASP A 104 -8.40 11.74 1.15
CA ASP A 104 -8.92 11.75 2.51
C ASP A 104 -7.83 12.21 3.49
N VAL A 105 -8.25 12.54 4.71
CA VAL A 105 -7.38 12.94 5.80
C VAL A 105 -7.56 11.95 6.94
N VAL A 106 -6.55 11.12 7.17
CA VAL A 106 -6.54 10.23 8.34
C VAL A 106 -6.01 11.01 9.54
N ASN A 107 -6.71 10.94 10.68
CA ASN A 107 -6.40 11.73 11.87
C ASN A 107 -6.07 10.89 13.12
N ARG A 108 -5.40 11.56 14.07
CA ARG A 108 -5.33 11.31 15.53
C ARG A 108 -4.77 10.00 16.09
N VAL A 109 -4.50 8.95 15.30
CA VAL A 109 -4.11 7.67 15.90
C VAL A 109 -2.59 7.48 15.94
N PHE A 110 -1.81 8.10 15.05
CA PHE A 110 -0.37 7.80 14.89
C PHE A 110 0.58 8.26 16.02
N GLN A 111 0.06 8.89 17.09
CA GLN A 111 0.83 9.29 18.27
C GLN A 111 2.19 9.94 17.94
N MET A 112 2.21 10.95 17.05
CA MET A 112 3.44 11.53 16.46
C MET A 112 4.55 11.88 17.47
N ARG A 113 4.17 12.32 18.68
CA ARG A 113 5.09 12.69 19.77
C ARG A 113 5.66 11.50 20.55
N ARG A 114 5.02 10.33 20.53
CA ARG A 114 5.40 9.20 21.38
C ARG A 114 6.65 8.51 20.82
N ALA A 115 7.62 8.26 21.70
CA ALA A 115 8.78 7.43 21.41
C ALA A 115 8.38 5.95 21.29
N GLY A 116 9.23 5.12 20.67
CA GLY A 116 8.92 3.71 20.43
C GLY A 116 8.32 3.43 19.06
N TYR A 117 8.06 4.46 18.26
CA TYR A 117 7.63 4.35 16.87
C TYR A 117 8.70 4.86 15.92
N GLU A 118 8.64 4.40 14.67
CA GLU A 118 9.48 4.95 13.61
C GLU A 118 9.05 6.38 13.26
N MET A 119 10.00 7.18 12.76
CA MET A 119 9.75 8.53 12.25
C MET A 119 9.30 8.52 10.79
N LYS A 120 8.59 7.46 10.36
CA LYS A 120 8.02 7.31 9.02
C LYS A 120 6.58 6.82 9.10
N ILE A 121 5.77 7.24 8.15
CA ILE A 121 4.41 6.77 7.93
C ILE A 121 4.40 6.04 6.59
N ILE A 122 3.76 4.88 6.55
CA ILE A 122 3.67 4.03 5.37
C ILE A 122 2.19 3.95 4.99
N ALA A 123 1.85 4.25 3.74
CA ALA A 123 0.52 4.01 3.20
C ALA A 123 0.58 2.90 2.14
N SER A 124 -0.29 1.92 2.27
CA SER A 124 -0.56 0.91 1.25
C SER A 124 -1.99 1.07 0.75
N ALA A 125 -2.23 0.70 -0.51
CA ALA A 125 -3.55 0.79 -1.10
C ALA A 125 -3.89 -0.47 -1.89
N LYS A 126 -5.15 -0.87 -1.82
CA LYS A 126 -5.74 -1.99 -2.55
C LYS A 126 -6.96 -1.50 -3.32
N ILE A 127 -7.03 -1.80 -4.61
CA ILE A 127 -8.16 -1.42 -5.47
C ILE A 127 -8.98 -2.67 -5.80
N THR A 128 -10.29 -2.53 -5.80
CA THR A 128 -11.25 -3.53 -6.25
C THR A 128 -12.10 -2.91 -7.35
N GLU A 129 -11.88 -3.34 -8.59
CA GLU A 129 -12.57 -2.81 -9.77
C GLU A 129 -14.06 -3.17 -9.78
N ASP A 130 -14.91 -2.21 -10.16
CA ASP A 130 -16.34 -2.44 -10.37
C ASP A 130 -16.55 -3.22 -11.69
N GLY A 131 -16.48 -4.55 -11.63
CA GLY A 131 -16.70 -5.42 -12.80
C GLY A 131 -16.12 -6.83 -12.70
N THR A 132 -15.16 -7.06 -11.78
CA THR A 132 -14.53 -8.37 -11.58
C THR A 132 -15.20 -9.23 -10.50
N GLY A 133 -16.47 -8.93 -10.18
CA GLY A 133 -17.31 -9.75 -9.32
C GLY A 133 -17.67 -11.09 -9.95
N ARG A 134 -16.78 -12.08 -9.91
CA ARG A 134 -17.18 -13.48 -9.99
C ARG A 134 -17.61 -13.95 -8.61
N SER A 135 -18.88 -13.73 -8.29
CA SER A 135 -19.62 -14.61 -7.40
C SER A 135 -20.45 -15.55 -8.27
N ARG A 136 -19.98 -16.80 -8.42
CA ARG A 136 -20.81 -17.93 -8.81
C ARG A 136 -20.84 -18.90 -7.65
#